data_AF-A0A0D2HLF9-F1
#
_entry.id   AF-A0A0D2HLF9-F1
#
_cell.length_a   1.000
_cell.length_b   1.000
_cell.length_c   1.000
_cell.angle_alpha   90.00
_cell.angle_beta   90.00
_cell.angle_gamma   90.00
#
_symmetry.space_group_name_H-M   'P 1'
#
loop_
_entity.id
_entity.type
_entity.pdbx_description
1 polymer ?
#
loop_
_entity_poly.entity_id
_entity_poly.type
_entity_poly.pdbx_seq_one_letter_code
_entity_poly.pdbx_strand_id
1 'polypeptide(L)'
;MANATEETEKRKLLRKYNIFFDLNEPQAPGPEAYFEDIRALGDYSLDQYRSSINIESRQKPWRQNILRRAYVISAKARRCLDENKNELSWRLNIESDILARFSIEVAW
;
A
#
# COMPACT_ATOMS: atom_id res chain seq x y z
N MET A 1 14.80 -22.43 37.89
CA MET A 1 14.07 -21.47 38.74
C MET A 1 13.88 -20.11 38.07
N ALA A 2 14.89 -19.50 37.42
CA ALA A 2 14.79 -18.16 36.81
C ALA A 2 13.74 -18.01 35.69
N ASN A 3 13.58 -19.03 34.83
CA ASN A 3 12.68 -18.98 33.68
C ASN A 3 11.18 -18.86 34.06
N ALA A 4 10.79 -19.47 35.19
CA ALA A 4 9.41 -19.43 35.66
C ALA A 4 9.01 -18.03 36.16
N THR A 5 9.95 -17.32 36.79
CA THR A 5 9.75 -15.96 37.28
C THR A 5 9.58 -14.97 36.13
N GLU A 6 10.39 -15.09 35.09
CA GLU A 6 10.27 -14.27 33.87
C GLU A 6 8.92 -14.47 33.17
N GLU A 7 8.43 -15.72 33.13
CA GLU A 7 7.15 -16.03 32.51
C GLU A 7 5.97 -15.44 33.31
N THR A 8 6.03 -15.49 34.64
CA THR A 8 5.03 -14.82 35.48
C THR A 8 5.02 -13.31 35.34
N GLU A 9 6.18 -12.66 35.21
CA GLU A 9 6.26 -11.22 35.00
C GLU A 9 5.73 -10.81 33.62
N LYS A 10 6.03 -11.59 32.57
CA LYS A 10 5.43 -11.41 31.23
C LYS A 10 3.90 -11.50 31.27
N ARG A 11 3.34 -12.48 31.97
CA ARG A 11 1.88 -12.63 32.12
C ARG A 11 1.23 -11.45 32.86
N LYS A 12 1.90 -10.90 33.88
CA LYS A 12 1.44 -9.68 34.58
C LYS A 12 1.44 -8.46 33.65
N LEU A 13 2.48 -8.31 32.83
CA LEU A 13 2.57 -7.22 31.86
C LEU A 13 1.47 -7.32 30.80
N LEU A 14 1.26 -8.50 30.20
CA LEU A 14 0.19 -8.72 29.22
C LEU A 14 -1.18 -8.34 29.77
N ARG A 15 -1.49 -8.72 31.03
CA ARG A 15 -2.74 -8.35 31.70
C ARG A 15 -2.84 -6.85 31.99
N LYS A 16 -1.76 -6.21 32.43
CA LYS A 16 -1.73 -4.77 32.73
C LYS A 16 -2.00 -3.91 31.49
N TYR A 17 -1.46 -4.32 30.34
CA TYR A 17 -1.62 -3.62 29.06
C TYR A 17 -2.80 -4.13 28.23
N ASN A 18 -3.63 -5.04 28.76
CA ASN A 18 -4.77 -5.63 28.07
C ASN A 18 -4.40 -6.25 26.70
N ILE A 19 -3.21 -6.85 26.62
CA ILE A 19 -2.70 -7.52 25.43
C ILE A 19 -3.12 -8.98 25.50
N PHE A 20 -3.98 -9.39 24.58
CA PHE A 20 -4.34 -10.78 24.36
C PHE A 20 -3.87 -11.19 22.97
N PHE A 21 -3.29 -12.37 22.85
CA PHE A 21 -3.02 -12.99 21.56
C PHE A 21 -4.22 -13.87 21.24
N ASP A 22 -5.01 -13.48 20.24
CA ASP A 22 -6.02 -14.37 19.71
C ASP A 22 -5.30 -15.44 18.89
N LEU A 23 -5.27 -16.66 19.43
CA LEU A 23 -4.66 -17.82 18.77
C LEU A 23 -5.60 -18.43 17.72
N ASN A 24 -6.85 -17.97 17.65
CA ASN A 24 -7.86 -18.43 16.68
C ASN A 24 -8.03 -17.45 15.51
N GLU A 25 -7.55 -16.21 15.64
CA GLU A 25 -7.42 -15.32 14.49
C GLU A 25 -6.18 -15.72 13.68
N PRO A 26 -6.30 -15.80 12.34
CA PRO A 26 -5.12 -15.98 11.51
C PRO A 26 -4.15 -14.84 11.83
N GLN A 27 -2.97 -15.19 12.34
CA GLN A 27 -1.89 -14.22 12.47
C GLN A 27 -1.76 -13.48 11.14
N ALA A 28 -1.55 -12.17 11.21
CA ALA A 28 -1.31 -11.36 10.01
C ALA A 28 -0.32 -12.10 9.12
N PRO A 29 -0.57 -12.19 7.80
CA PRO A 29 0.29 -12.94 6.90
C PRO A 29 1.75 -12.59 7.13
N GLY A 30 2.64 -13.58 7.07
CA GLY A 30 4.08 -13.33 7.16
C GLY A 30 4.51 -12.30 6.12
N PRO A 31 5.65 -11.61 6.32
CA PRO A 31 6.21 -10.64 5.36
C PRO A 31 6.23 -11.16 3.93
N GLU A 32 6.44 -12.46 3.76
CA GLU A 32 6.51 -13.18 2.49
C GLU A 32 5.21 -13.07 1.69
N ALA A 33 4.05 -13.16 2.32
CA ALA A 33 2.76 -13.03 1.65
C ALA A 33 2.59 -11.62 1.06
N TYR A 34 3.05 -10.58 1.78
CA TYR A 34 3.05 -9.21 1.26
C TYR A 34 4.02 -9.04 0.08
N PHE A 35 5.17 -9.72 0.09
CA PHE A 35 6.09 -9.72 -1.05
C PHE A 35 5.48 -10.41 -2.28
N GLU A 36 4.75 -11.50 -2.09
CA GLU A 36 4.01 -12.16 -3.17
C GLU A 36 2.92 -11.25 -3.73
N ASP A 37 2.14 -10.60 -2.86
CA ASP A 37 1.13 -9.61 -3.27
C ASP A 37 1.75 -8.45 -4.04
N ILE A 38 2.88 -7.89 -3.56
CA ILE A 38 3.60 -6.81 -4.25
C ILE A 38 4.10 -7.27 -5.62
N ARG A 39 4.60 -8.51 -5.72
CA ARG A 39 5.08 -9.07 -6.99
C ARG A 39 3.92 -9.29 -7.97
N ALA A 40 2.80 -9.84 -7.49
CA ALA A 40 1.59 -10.02 -8.27
C ALA A 40 0.99 -8.67 -8.73
N LEU A 41 1.04 -7.64 -7.89
CA LEU A 41 0.66 -6.28 -8.25
C LEU A 41 1.63 -5.65 -9.26
N GLY A 42 2.92 -5.98 -9.19
CA GLY A 42 3.94 -5.52 -10.12
C GLY A 42 3.73 -6.04 -11.55
N ASP A 43 3.23 -7.27 -11.68
CA ASP A 43 2.85 -7.87 -12.97
C ASP A 43 1.45 -7.44 -13.46
N TYR A 44 0.68 -6.75 -12.61
CA TYR A 44 -0.69 -6.35 -12.93
C TYR A 44 -0.69 -5.12 -13.84
N SER A 45 -1.00 -5.32 -15.12
CA SER A 45 -1.07 -4.22 -16.08
C SER A 45 -2.32 -3.34 -15.85
N LEU A 46 -2.24 -2.07 -16.25
CA LEU A 46 -3.38 -1.16 -16.17
C LEU A 46 -4.57 -1.66 -17.01
N ASP A 47 -4.31 -2.41 -18.07
CA ASP A 47 -5.32 -3.06 -18.92
C ASP A 47 -6.05 -4.20 -18.20
N GLN A 48 -5.37 -4.88 -17.28
CA GLN A 48 -5.95 -5.92 -16.41
C GLN A 48 -6.68 -5.31 -15.20
N TYR A 49 -6.33 -4.08 -14.83
CA TYR A 49 -7.04 -3.33 -13.79
C TYR A 49 -8.41 -2.90 -14.31
N ARG A 50 -9.41 -3.77 -14.14
CA ARG A 50 -10.80 -3.44 -14.40
C ARG A 50 -11.29 -2.42 -13.36
N SER A 51 -11.17 -1.14 -13.70
CA SER A 51 -11.95 -0.08 -13.06
C SER A 51 -13.43 -0.10 -13.50
N SER A 52 -13.95 -1.21 -14.05
CA SER A 52 -15.35 -1.29 -14.43
C SER A 52 -16.23 -0.93 -13.23
N ILE A 53 -17.23 -0.07 -13.44
CA ILE A 53 -18.25 0.28 -12.44
C ILE A 53 -18.84 -1.04 -11.92
N ASN A 54 -18.43 -1.44 -10.73
CA ASN A 54 -18.89 -2.62 -10.02
C ASN A 54 -19.66 -2.20 -8.77
N ILE A 55 -20.24 -3.16 -8.05
CA ILE A 55 -21.03 -2.91 -6.83
C ILE A 55 -20.18 -2.14 -5.79
N GLU A 56 -18.87 -2.41 -5.74
CA GLU A 56 -17.95 -1.70 -4.85
C GLU A 56 -17.60 -0.28 -5.29
N SER A 57 -17.94 0.15 -6.51
CA SER A 57 -17.53 1.46 -7.03
C SER A 57 -18.17 2.63 -6.27
N ARG A 58 -19.36 2.41 -5.70
CA ARG A 58 -19.98 3.37 -4.76
C ARG A 58 -19.32 3.38 -3.39
N GLN A 59 -18.79 2.24 -2.96
CA GLN A 59 -18.15 2.06 -1.66
C GLN A 59 -16.68 2.47 -1.68
N LYS A 60 -16.02 2.40 -2.84
CA LYS A 60 -14.58 2.61 -3.03
C LYS A 60 -14.29 3.59 -4.17
N PRO A 61 -14.84 4.82 -4.15
CA PRO A 61 -14.67 5.80 -5.23
C PRO A 61 -13.21 6.18 -5.48
N TRP A 62 -12.34 6.06 -4.48
CA TRP A 62 -10.91 6.34 -4.61
C TRP A 62 -10.20 5.45 -5.64
N ARG A 63 -10.72 4.25 -5.95
CA ARG A 63 -10.13 3.37 -6.98
C ARG A 63 -10.10 4.03 -8.36
N GLN A 64 -11.20 4.70 -8.75
CA GLN A 64 -11.27 5.44 -10.02
C GLN A 64 -10.32 6.63 -10.03
N ASN A 65 -10.24 7.35 -8.91
CA ASN A 65 -9.35 8.50 -8.79
C ASN A 65 -7.88 8.08 -8.87
N ILE A 66 -7.50 6.97 -8.21
CA ILE A 66 -6.15 6.41 -8.29
C ILE A 66 -5.82 6.00 -9.72
N LEU A 67 -6.72 5.31 -10.42
CA LEU A 67 -6.50 4.93 -11.82
C LEU A 67 -6.35 6.15 -12.72
N ARG A 68 -7.26 7.12 -12.63
CA ARG A 68 -7.19 8.36 -13.41
C ARG A 68 -5.85 9.07 -13.19
N ARG A 69 -5.39 9.16 -11.93
CA ARG A 69 -4.11 9.77 -11.60
C ARG A 69 -2.94 8.98 -12.16
N ALA A 70 -2.95 7.66 -12.01
CA ALA A 70 -1.92 6.78 -12.58
C ALA A 70 -1.82 6.96 -14.10
N TYR A 71 -2.95 7.07 -14.79
CA TYR A 71 -3.00 7.35 -16.23
C TYR A 71 -2.41 8.71 -16.60
N VAL A 72 -2.70 9.76 -15.83
CA VAL A 72 -2.10 11.09 -16.07
C VAL A 72 -0.59 11.05 -15.88
N ILE A 73 -0.10 10.41 -14.82
CA ILE A 73 1.33 10.27 -14.54
C ILE A 73 2.03 9.48 -15.64
N SER A 74 1.46 8.34 -16.06
CA SER A 74 2.06 7.52 -17.12
C SER A 74 2.11 8.26 -18.46
N ALA A 75 1.06 9.01 -18.80
CA ALA A 75 1.06 9.85 -20.00
C ALA A 75 2.13 10.95 -19.95
N LYS A 76 2.32 11.60 -18.79
CA LYS A 76 3.39 12.60 -18.60
C LYS A 76 4.78 11.97 -18.70
N ALA A 77 4.97 10.80 -18.08
CA ALA A 77 6.21 10.04 -18.17
C ALA A 77 6.54 9.66 -19.61
N ARG A 78 5.53 9.19 -20.36
CA ARG A 78 5.70 8.84 -21.77
C ARG A 78 6.13 10.06 -22.60
N ARG A 79 5.50 11.21 -22.42
CA ARG A 79 5.92 12.45 -23.11
C ARG A 79 7.34 12.86 -22.76
N CYS A 80 7.74 12.75 -21.49
CA CYS A 80 9.11 13.09 -21.10
C CYS A 80 10.14 12.16 -21.76
N LEU A 81 9.80 10.88 -21.91
CA LEU A 81 10.61 9.92 -22.64
C LEU A 81 10.66 10.23 -24.15
N ASP A 82 9.51 10.52 -24.77
CA ASP A 82 9.43 10.85 -26.19
C ASP A 82 10.17 12.17 -26.52
N GLU A 83 10.20 13.13 -25.58
CA GLU A 83 10.95 14.39 -25.66
C GLU A 83 12.45 14.24 -25.28
N ASN A 84 12.89 13.04 -24.93
CA ASN A 84 14.26 12.72 -24.49
C ASN A 84 14.75 13.65 -23.35
N LYS A 85 13.87 13.96 -22.39
CA LYS A 85 14.18 14.83 -21.26
C LYS A 85 15.21 14.19 -20.34
N ASN A 86 16.17 14.99 -19.87
CA ASN A 86 17.12 14.56 -18.85
C ASN A 86 16.44 14.35 -17.49
N GLU A 87 17.18 13.78 -16.53
CA GLU A 87 16.63 13.38 -15.24
C GLU A 87 15.94 14.53 -14.51
N LEU A 88 16.64 15.66 -14.41
CA LEU A 88 16.15 16.87 -13.77
C LEU A 88 14.82 17.34 -14.39
N SER A 89 14.72 17.27 -15.72
CA SER A 89 13.55 17.74 -16.46
C SER A 89 12.33 16.84 -16.28
N TRP A 90 12.48 15.51 -16.27
CA TRP A 90 11.33 14.65 -16.00
C TRP A 90 10.90 14.74 -14.53
N ARG A 91 11.85 14.86 -13.60
CA ARG A 91 11.55 15.07 -12.17
C ARG A 91 10.72 16.32 -11.95
N LEU A 92 11.14 17.46 -12.49
CA LEU A 92 10.36 18.71 -12.41
C LEU A 92 8.93 18.58 -12.97
N ASN A 93 8.71 17.72 -13.96
CA ASN A 93 7.40 17.55 -14.59
C ASN A 93 6.48 16.53 -13.90
N ILE A 94 7.03 15.57 -13.15
CA ILE A 94 6.31 14.37 -12.68
C ILE A 94 6.38 14.19 -11.16
N GLU A 95 7.46 14.63 -10.53
CA GLU A 95 7.77 14.35 -9.12
C GLU A 95 6.68 14.87 -8.17
N SER A 96 6.12 16.04 -8.42
CA SER A 96 5.01 16.58 -7.62
C SER A 96 3.75 15.71 -7.68
N ASP A 97 3.42 15.16 -8.85
CA ASP A 97 2.25 14.28 -9.02
C ASP A 97 2.45 12.93 -8.32
N ILE A 98 3.69 12.40 -8.34
CA ILE A 98 4.08 11.19 -7.61
C ILE A 98 4.00 11.45 -6.10
N LEU A 99 4.59 12.54 -5.62
CA LEU A 99 4.62 12.86 -4.19
C LEU A 99 3.23 13.14 -3.63
N ALA A 100 2.35 13.76 -4.42
CA ALA A 100 0.95 13.94 -4.05
C ALA A 100 0.19 12.61 -3.85
N ARG A 101 0.76 11.44 -4.23
CA ARG A 101 0.18 10.13 -3.90
C ARG A 101 0.37 9.80 -2.42
N PHE A 102 1.46 10.27 -1.82
CA PHE A 102 1.77 10.07 -0.40
C PHE A 102 1.06 11.08 0.51
N SER A 103 0.59 12.20 -0.04
CA SER A 103 -0.14 13.23 0.71
C SER A 103 -1.62 12.95 0.90
N ILE A 104 -2.20 11.94 0.23
CA ILE A 104 -3.56 11.50 0.55
C ILE A 104 -3.46 10.62 1.79
N GLU A 105 -3.61 11.24 2.95
CA GLU A 105 -4.01 10.53 4.16
C GLU A 105 -5.29 9.76 3.83
N VAL A 106 -5.24 8.44 3.98
CA VAL A 106 -6.46 7.62 4.11
C VAL A 106 -7.01 7.94 5.50
N ALA A 107 -7.62 9.11 5.64
CA ALA A 107 -8.44 9.43 6.81
C ALA A 107 -9.71 8.57 6.69
N TRP A 108 -9.85 7.65 7.63
CA TRP A 108 -10.95 6.70 7.77
C TRP A 108 -12.25 7.38 8.16
#